data_AF-A0A7K2XHL4-F1
#
_entry.id   AF-A0A7K2XHL4-F1
#
_cell.length_a   1.000
_cell.length_b   1.000
_cell.length_c   1.000
_cell.angle_alpha   90.00
_cell.angle_beta   90.00
_cell.angle_gamma   90.00
#
_symmetry.space_group_name_H-M   'P 1'
#
loop_
_entity.id
_entity.type
_entity.pdbx_description
1 polymer ?
#
loop_
_entity_poly.entity_id
_entity_poly.type
_entity_poly.pdbx_seq_one_letter_code
_entity_poly.pdbx_strand_id
1 'polypeptide(L)'
;SVAAAAGYAVLAGVAVARPLKGALDWLVPPLFRAAEYTTVLVLAVRSDSPGALPAAFGLVAAVAYHHYDTVYRIRGGTGAPPAWLVRVTGGHEGRTLLVTVLAALLAGRGDDFTLALAALAVAVALVVLVESIRFWVSAGAPAVHDEGETA
;
A
#
# COMPACT_ATOMS: atom_id res chain seq x y z
N SER A 1 2.92 6.47 -18.24
CA SER A 1 4.32 6.90 -18.50
C SER A 1 4.97 7.22 -17.16
N VAL A 2 6.30 7.07 -17.04
CA VAL A 2 7.04 7.35 -15.79
C VAL A 2 6.86 8.81 -15.35
N ALA A 3 6.82 9.76 -16.29
CA ALA A 3 6.58 11.18 -16.00
C ALA A 3 5.23 11.43 -15.29
N ALA A 4 4.17 10.71 -15.67
CA ALA A 4 2.87 10.82 -15.00
C ALA A 4 2.93 10.28 -13.56
N ALA A 5 3.65 9.18 -13.32
CA ALA A 5 3.84 8.65 -11.97
C ALA A 5 4.71 9.56 -11.09
N ALA A 6 5.74 10.20 -11.67
CA ALA A 6 6.53 11.21 -10.98
C ALA A 6 5.70 12.44 -10.63
N GLY A 7 4.87 12.92 -11.58
CA GLY A 7 3.91 13.99 -11.36
C GLY A 7 2.91 13.65 -10.26
N TYR A 8 2.35 12.44 -10.29
CA TYR A 8 1.48 11.92 -9.22
C TYR A 8 2.20 11.92 -7.87
N ALA A 9 3.44 11.42 -7.78
CA ALA A 9 4.17 11.36 -6.51
C ALA A 9 4.41 12.75 -5.92
N VAL A 10 4.80 13.71 -6.75
CA VAL A 10 5.01 15.10 -6.33
C VAL A 10 3.68 15.75 -5.91
N LEU A 11 2.64 15.63 -6.73
CA LEU A 11 1.34 16.24 -6.47
C LEU A 11 0.65 15.62 -5.24
N ALA A 12 0.80 14.32 -5.03
CA ALA A 12 0.34 13.64 -3.82
C ALA A 12 1.04 14.20 -2.58
N GLY A 13 2.37 14.33 -2.62
CA GLY A 13 3.15 14.93 -1.54
C GLY A 13 2.74 16.37 -1.24
N VAL A 14 2.53 17.19 -2.27
CA VAL A 14 2.02 18.57 -2.12
C VAL A 14 0.61 18.60 -1.52
N ALA A 15 -0.28 17.70 -1.97
CA ALA A 15 -1.66 17.63 -1.50
C ALA A 15 -1.77 17.30 0.00
N VAL A 16 -0.86 16.47 0.52
CA VAL A 16 -0.84 16.08 1.94
C VAL A 16 0.02 16.98 2.84
N ALA A 17 0.84 17.87 2.26
CA ALA A 17 1.65 18.82 3.01
C ALA A 17 0.83 19.94 3.67
N ARG A 18 -0.41 20.15 3.22
CA ARG A 18 -1.33 21.15 3.76
C ARG A 18 -2.32 20.53 4.77
N PRO A 19 -2.76 21.27 5.81
CA PRO A 19 -3.76 20.78 6.74
C PRO A 19 -5.06 20.40 6.03
N LEU A 20 -5.46 19.13 6.18
CA LEU A 20 -6.67 18.57 5.59
C LEU A 20 -7.89 18.89 6.47
N LYS A 21 -8.55 20.03 6.22
CA LYS A 21 -9.69 20.56 7.00
C LYS A 21 -10.97 20.77 6.18
N GLY A 22 -10.92 20.54 4.87
CA GLY A 22 -12.06 20.71 3.96
C GLY A 22 -13.06 19.55 4.03
N ALA A 23 -14.29 19.82 3.61
CA ALA A 23 -15.41 18.86 3.64
C ALA A 23 -15.19 17.61 2.78
N LEU A 24 -14.27 17.66 1.81
CA LEU A 24 -13.92 16.53 0.94
C LEU A 24 -12.57 15.91 1.28
N ASP A 25 -11.86 16.41 2.27
CA ASP A 25 -10.50 15.92 2.55
C ASP A 25 -10.48 14.49 3.09
N TRP A 26 -11.62 14.00 3.59
CA TRP A 26 -11.81 12.58 3.94
C TRP A 26 -11.72 11.63 2.73
N LEU A 27 -11.89 12.13 1.50
CA LEU A 27 -11.72 11.36 0.26
C LEU A 27 -10.26 11.19 -0.14
N VAL A 28 -9.34 11.96 0.44
CA VAL A 28 -7.92 11.92 0.05
C VAL A 28 -7.31 10.53 0.25
N PRO A 29 -7.46 9.86 1.41
CA PRO A 29 -6.97 8.50 1.58
C PRO A 29 -7.54 7.49 0.57
N PRO A 30 -8.87 7.33 0.38
CA PRO A 30 -9.40 6.34 -0.56
C PRO A 30 -9.02 6.64 -2.02
N LEU A 31 -8.92 7.91 -2.43
CA LEU A 31 -8.49 8.25 -3.78
C LEU A 31 -7.04 7.84 -4.06
N PHE A 32 -6.13 8.07 -3.11
CA PHE A 32 -4.74 7.62 -3.27
C PHE A 32 -4.61 6.09 -3.30
N ARG A 33 -5.46 5.36 -2.59
CA ARG A 33 -5.48 3.89 -2.66
C ARG A 33 -6.03 3.37 -3.96
N ALA A 34 -7.14 3.93 -4.44
CA ALA A 34 -7.65 3.61 -5.75
C ALA A 34 -6.58 3.87 -6.83
N ALA A 35 -5.92 5.04 -6.79
CA ALA A 35 -4.87 5.39 -7.72
C ALA A 35 -3.68 4.41 -7.67
N GLU A 36 -3.19 4.07 -6.49
CA GLU A 36 -2.10 3.09 -6.30
C GLU A 36 -2.49 1.72 -6.86
N TYR A 37 -3.61 1.15 -6.41
CA TYR A 37 -4.02 -0.21 -6.77
C TYR A 37 -4.34 -0.33 -8.25
N THR A 38 -5.10 0.61 -8.81
CA THR A 38 -5.43 0.61 -10.24
C THR A 38 -4.16 0.76 -11.08
N THR A 39 -3.21 1.60 -10.68
CA THR A 39 -1.94 1.75 -11.42
C THR A 39 -1.15 0.44 -11.43
N VAL A 40 -0.97 -0.19 -10.27
CA VAL A 40 -0.25 -1.47 -10.16
C VAL A 40 -0.91 -2.56 -11.01
N LEU A 41 -2.23 -2.71 -10.92
CA LEU A 41 -2.97 -3.71 -11.67
C LEU A 41 -2.95 -3.45 -13.18
N VAL A 42 -3.13 -2.20 -13.62
CA VAL A 42 -3.09 -1.84 -15.05
C VAL A 42 -1.71 -2.10 -15.65
N LEU A 43 -0.63 -1.80 -14.92
CA LEU A 43 0.73 -2.08 -15.39
C LEU A 43 1.01 -3.58 -15.50
N ALA A 44 0.52 -4.38 -14.55
CA ALA A 44 0.62 -5.84 -14.60
C ALA A 44 -0.19 -6.46 -15.74
N VAL A 45 -1.42 -5.98 -15.99
CA VAL A 45 -2.23 -6.44 -17.14
C VAL A 45 -1.55 -6.08 -18.46
N ARG A 46 -0.89 -4.92 -18.55
CA ARG A 46 -0.24 -4.43 -19.77
C ARG A 46 1.14 -5.02 -20.04
N SER A 47 1.71 -5.79 -19.11
CA SER A 47 3.06 -6.32 -19.29
C SER A 47 3.11 -7.64 -20.06
N ASP A 48 1.97 -8.19 -20.50
CA ASP A 48 1.85 -9.48 -21.21
C ASP A 48 2.56 -10.67 -20.52
N SER A 49 2.87 -10.55 -19.22
CA SER A 49 3.50 -11.60 -18.41
C SER A 49 2.43 -12.29 -17.55
N PRO A 50 2.21 -13.61 -17.72
CA PRO A 50 1.15 -14.32 -17.02
C PRO A 50 1.22 -14.22 -15.48
N GLY A 51 2.42 -14.14 -14.92
CA GLY A 51 2.63 -14.06 -13.47
C GLY A 51 2.52 -12.66 -12.88
N ALA A 52 2.49 -11.61 -13.70
CA ALA A 52 2.56 -10.23 -13.22
C ALA A 52 1.29 -9.85 -12.46
N LEU A 53 0.12 -10.28 -12.94
CA LEU A 53 -1.16 -9.97 -12.30
C LEU A 53 -1.29 -10.62 -10.91
N PRO A 54 -1.03 -11.93 -10.72
CA PRO A 54 -0.94 -12.52 -9.38
C PRO A 54 0.06 -11.82 -8.45
N ALA A 55 1.26 -11.47 -8.95
CA ALA A 55 2.27 -10.77 -8.16
C ALA A 55 1.79 -9.36 -7.73
N ALA A 56 1.15 -8.63 -8.64
CA ALA A 56 0.52 -7.34 -8.38
C ALA A 56 -0.60 -7.45 -7.34
N PHE A 57 -1.43 -8.49 -7.41
CA PHE A 57 -2.44 -8.78 -6.38
C PHE A 57 -1.80 -9.04 -5.02
N GLY A 58 -0.69 -9.77 -4.98
CA GLY A 58 0.09 -9.97 -3.75
C GLY A 58 0.54 -8.64 -3.12
N LEU A 59 1.05 -7.72 -3.94
CA LEU A 59 1.42 -6.38 -3.47
C LEU A 59 0.22 -5.59 -2.97
N VAL A 60 -0.89 -5.58 -3.71
CA VAL A 60 -2.13 -4.91 -3.30
C VAL A 60 -2.66 -5.48 -1.99
N ALA A 61 -2.65 -6.80 -1.82
CA ALA A 61 -3.07 -7.47 -0.59
C ALA A 61 -2.20 -7.08 0.61
N ALA A 62 -0.88 -7.06 0.45
CA ALA A 62 0.06 -6.64 1.51
C ALA A 62 -0.17 -5.18 1.94
N VAL A 63 -0.39 -4.30 0.96
CA VAL A 63 -0.65 -2.88 1.20
C VAL A 63 -2.04 -2.67 1.83
N ALA A 64 -3.06 -3.39 1.36
CA ALA A 64 -4.40 -3.34 1.94
C ALA A 64 -4.42 -3.86 3.39
N TYR A 65 -3.68 -4.94 3.67
CA TYR A 65 -3.49 -5.44 5.03
C TYR A 65 -2.88 -4.37 5.94
N HIS A 66 -1.85 -3.65 5.47
CA HIS A 66 -1.24 -2.55 6.24
C HIS A 66 -2.26 -1.44 6.58
N HIS A 67 -3.17 -1.11 5.66
CA HIS A 67 -4.23 -0.13 5.94
C HIS A 67 -5.24 -0.65 6.92
N TYR A 68 -5.61 -1.91 6.77
CA TYR A 68 -6.54 -2.56 7.67
C TYR A 68 -5.99 -2.58 9.11
N ASP A 69 -4.72 -2.96 9.26
CA ASP A 69 -4.00 -2.91 10.53
C ASP A 69 -4.00 -1.50 11.13
N THR A 70 -3.70 -0.47 10.31
CA THR A 70 -3.76 0.94 10.73
C THR A 70 -5.15 1.33 11.26
N VAL A 71 -6.22 0.96 10.55
CA VAL A 71 -7.60 1.23 10.97
C VAL A 71 -7.91 0.57 12.31
N TYR A 72 -7.48 -0.69 12.49
CA TYR A 72 -7.72 -1.43 13.73
C TYR A 72 -7.00 -0.84 14.93
N ARG A 73 -5.75 -0.38 14.76
CA ARG A 73 -5.00 0.28 15.83
C ARG A 73 -5.64 1.60 16.26
N ILE A 74 -6.09 2.40 15.30
CA ILE A 74 -6.80 3.65 15.57
C ILE A 74 -8.13 3.38 16.30
N ARG A 75 -8.90 2.39 15.84
CA ARG A 75 -10.14 1.96 16.52
C ARG A 75 -9.89 1.42 17.93
N GLY A 76 -8.79 0.72 18.12
CA GLY A 76 -8.33 0.22 19.43
C GLY A 76 -7.67 1.27 20.32
N GLY A 77 -7.66 2.55 19.94
CA GLY A 77 -7.11 3.65 20.76
C GLY A 77 -5.59 3.69 20.86
N THR A 78 -4.86 2.90 20.08
CA THR A 78 -3.39 2.82 20.12
C THR A 78 -2.70 3.75 19.12
N GLY A 79 -3.48 4.37 18.23
CA GLY A 79 -2.99 5.35 17.25
C GLY A 79 -2.51 4.72 15.94
N ALA A 80 -1.75 5.49 15.16
CA ALA A 80 -1.24 5.06 13.86
C ALA A 80 0.08 4.28 14.00
N PRO A 81 0.41 3.38 13.05
CA PRO A 81 1.70 2.73 13.00
C PRO A 81 2.87 3.72 12.97
N PRO A 82 4.07 3.30 13.40
CA PRO A 82 5.21 4.19 13.48
C PRO A 82 5.63 4.69 12.09
N ALA A 83 5.94 5.99 11.97
CA ALA A 83 6.22 6.64 10.69
C ALA A 83 7.41 6.05 9.90
N TRP A 84 8.30 5.29 10.55
CA TRP A 84 9.38 4.58 9.85
C TRP A 84 8.83 3.45 8.96
N LEU A 85 7.72 2.80 9.34
CA LEU A 85 7.12 1.70 8.59
C LEU A 85 6.61 2.18 7.23
N VAL A 86 5.93 3.33 7.21
CA VAL A 86 5.47 3.97 5.97
C VAL A 86 6.66 4.37 5.08
N ARG A 87 7.73 4.90 5.68
CA ARG A 87 8.95 5.28 4.95
C ARG A 87 9.67 4.09 4.33
N VAL A 88 9.86 3.01 5.08
CA VAL A 88 10.54 1.78 4.61
C VAL A 88 9.72 1.07 3.53
N THR A 89 8.40 1.07 3.66
CA THR A 89 7.50 0.50 2.64
C THR A 89 7.25 1.45 1.46
N GLY A 90 7.85 2.64 1.47
CA GLY A 90 7.88 3.58 0.34
C GLY A 90 6.65 4.47 0.18
N GLY A 91 5.70 4.50 1.13
CA GLY A 91 4.46 5.24 0.96
C GLY A 91 3.63 4.78 -0.25
N HIS A 92 2.52 5.44 -0.55
CA HIS A 92 1.74 5.10 -1.76
C HIS A 92 2.40 5.69 -3.01
N GLU A 93 2.92 6.90 -2.89
CA GLU A 93 3.63 7.66 -3.91
C GLU A 93 4.90 6.95 -4.38
N GLY A 94 5.76 6.51 -3.46
CA GLY A 94 7.03 5.86 -3.79
C GLY A 94 6.83 4.46 -4.35
N ARG A 95 5.90 3.66 -3.82
CA ARG A 95 5.56 2.36 -4.41
C ARG A 95 4.96 2.51 -5.81
N THR A 96 4.04 3.44 -6.01
CA THR A 96 3.45 3.68 -7.34
C THR A 96 4.53 4.09 -8.35
N LEU A 97 5.44 4.99 -7.96
CA LEU A 97 6.55 5.40 -8.79
C LEU A 97 7.49 4.22 -9.10
N LEU A 98 7.88 3.45 -8.08
CA LEU A 98 8.76 2.29 -8.23
C LEU A 98 8.16 1.25 -9.19
N VAL A 99 6.88 0.87 -9.00
CA VAL A 99 6.21 -0.09 -9.90
C VAL A 99 6.13 0.44 -11.32
N THR A 100 5.89 1.75 -11.50
CA THR A 100 5.87 2.36 -12.83
C THR A 100 7.24 2.32 -13.51
N VAL A 101 8.31 2.58 -12.76
CA VAL A 101 9.69 2.48 -13.26
C VAL A 101 10.04 1.02 -13.60
N LEU A 102 9.71 0.07 -12.72
CA LEU A 102 9.92 -1.35 -12.97
C LEU A 102 9.18 -1.81 -14.23
N ALA A 103 7.92 -1.42 -14.40
CA ALA A 103 7.14 -1.74 -15.59
C ALA A 103 7.80 -1.17 -16.86
N ALA A 104 8.23 0.09 -16.83
CA ALA A 104 8.88 0.73 -17.96
C ALA A 104 10.20 0.06 -18.35
N LEU A 105 10.93 -0.49 -17.38
CA LEU A 105 12.23 -1.12 -17.62
C LEU A 105 12.12 -2.61 -17.94
N LEU A 106 11.16 -3.34 -17.35
CA LEU A 106 11.16 -4.80 -17.29
C LEU A 106 9.98 -5.47 -18.02
N ALA A 107 8.91 -4.75 -18.36
CA ALA A 107 7.71 -5.38 -18.94
C ALA A 107 7.96 -6.11 -20.27
N GLY A 108 8.99 -5.74 -21.03
CA GLY A 108 9.38 -6.41 -22.27
C GLY A 108 10.47 -7.48 -22.11
N ARG A 109 10.87 -7.83 -20.89
CA ARG A 109 12.01 -8.73 -20.60
C ARG A 109 11.56 -10.07 -20.01
N GLY A 110 10.54 -10.68 -20.60
CA GLY A 110 9.99 -11.95 -20.12
C GLY A 110 9.40 -11.80 -18.71
N ASP A 111 9.88 -12.60 -17.76
CA ASP A 111 9.34 -12.68 -16.40
C ASP A 111 9.99 -11.69 -15.41
N ASP A 112 10.93 -10.87 -15.84
CA ASP A 112 11.66 -9.92 -14.97
C ASP A 112 10.71 -8.99 -14.19
N PHE A 113 9.67 -8.49 -14.84
CA PHE A 113 8.69 -7.61 -14.17
C PHE A 113 7.86 -8.38 -13.14
N THR A 114 7.50 -9.63 -13.43
CA THR A 114 6.82 -10.52 -12.48
C THR A 114 7.67 -10.77 -11.25
N LEU A 115 8.96 -11.10 -11.44
CA LEU A 115 9.90 -11.32 -10.35
C LEU A 115 10.08 -10.05 -9.50
N ALA A 116 10.19 -8.88 -10.14
CA ALA A 116 10.31 -7.62 -9.43
C ALA A 116 9.05 -7.29 -8.61
N LEU A 117 7.86 -7.49 -9.18
CA LEU A 117 6.59 -7.33 -8.45
C LEU A 117 6.47 -8.30 -7.28
N ALA A 118 6.81 -9.57 -7.49
CA ALA A 118 6.75 -10.60 -6.45
C ALA A 118 7.74 -10.28 -5.31
N ALA A 119 8.97 -9.90 -5.64
CA ALA A 119 9.96 -9.49 -4.65
C ALA A 119 9.49 -8.27 -3.85
N LEU A 120 8.92 -7.26 -4.51
CA LEU A 120 8.37 -6.08 -3.85
C LEU A 120 7.18 -6.44 -2.95
N ALA A 121 6.25 -7.29 -3.43
CA ALA A 121 5.12 -7.77 -2.66
C ALA A 121 5.56 -8.48 -1.38
N VAL A 122 6.51 -9.42 -1.51
CA VAL A 122 7.06 -10.18 -0.38
C VAL A 122 7.79 -9.25 0.59
N ALA A 123 8.63 -8.33 0.10
CA ALA A 123 9.35 -7.38 0.95
C ALA A 123 8.38 -6.51 1.77
N VAL A 124 7.36 -5.93 1.12
CA VAL A 124 6.33 -5.12 1.80
C VAL A 124 5.55 -5.97 2.79
N ALA A 125 5.10 -7.16 2.39
CA ALA A 125 4.35 -8.07 3.25
C ALA A 125 5.14 -8.45 4.51
N LEU A 126 6.41 -8.85 4.35
CA LEU A 126 7.26 -9.23 5.48
C LEU A 126 7.45 -8.08 6.46
N VAL A 127 7.79 -6.89 5.97
CA VAL A 127 8.02 -5.71 6.83
C VAL A 127 6.74 -5.35 7.60
N VAL A 128 5.60 -5.31 6.92
CA VAL A 128 4.31 -4.97 7.54
C VAL A 128 3.86 -6.05 8.51
N LEU A 129 3.90 -7.33 8.13
CA LEU A 129 3.44 -8.42 8.98
C LEU A 129 4.32 -8.57 10.22
N VAL A 130 5.64 -8.45 10.09
CA VAL A 130 6.54 -8.55 11.23
C VAL A 130 6.30 -7.41 12.22
N GLU A 131 6.11 -6.18 11.74
CA GLU A 131 5.79 -5.05 12.62
C GLU A 131 4.40 -5.23 13.26
N SER A 132 3.40 -5.63 12.48
CA SER A 132 2.04 -5.92 12.95
C SER A 132 2.01 -6.96 14.05
N ILE A 133 2.63 -8.13 13.82
CA ILE A 133 2.70 -9.21 14.80
C ILE A 133 3.40 -8.73 16.08
N ARG A 134 4.56 -8.06 15.96
CA ARG A 134 5.30 -7.54 17.12
C ARG A 134 4.47 -6.56 17.93
N PHE A 135 3.78 -5.65 17.27
CA PHE A 135 2.90 -4.70 17.92
C PHE A 135 1.76 -5.41 18.65
N TRP A 136 0.95 -6.22 17.97
CA TRP A 136 -0.24 -6.81 18.57
C TRP A 136 0.09 -7.79 19.70
N VAL A 137 1.21 -8.51 19.59
CA VAL A 137 1.72 -9.38 20.66
C VAL A 137 2.19 -8.57 21.86
N SER A 138 2.85 -7.43 21.67
CA SER A 138 3.37 -6.61 22.78
C SER A 138 2.34 -5.67 23.41
N ALA A 139 1.32 -5.24 22.65
CA ALA A 139 0.28 -4.32 23.09
C ALA A 139 -0.68 -4.94 24.12
N GLY A 140 -0.58 -6.25 24.39
CA GLY A 140 -1.50 -6.96 25.29
C GLY A 140 -2.93 -6.87 24.78
N ALA A 141 -3.11 -7.05 23.46
CA ALA A 141 -4.36 -6.82 22.77
C ALA A 141 -5.52 -7.50 23.53
N PRO A 142 -6.51 -6.75 24.03
CA PRO A 142 -7.65 -7.38 24.66
C PRO A 142 -8.36 -8.15 23.54
N ALA A 143 -8.46 -9.46 23.69
CA ALA A 143 -9.30 -10.29 22.85
C ALA A 143 -10.76 -9.94 23.16
N VAL A 144 -11.22 -8.75 22.73
CA VAL A 144 -12.63 -8.42 22.75
C VAL A 144 -13.23 -9.06 21.51
N HIS A 145 -13.77 -10.27 21.69
CA HIS A 145 -14.90 -10.72 20.90
C HIS A 145 -16.06 -9.78 21.19
N ASP A 146 -16.28 -8.79 20.33
CA ASP A 146 -17.57 -8.10 20.24
C ASP A 146 -18.38 -8.74 19.11
N GLU A 147 -18.63 -10.04 19.27
CA GLU A 147 -19.69 -10.74 18.55
C GLU A 147 -20.77 -11.07 19.59
N GLY A 148 -21.49 -10.03 20.05
CA GLY A 148 -22.62 -10.20 20.97
C GLY A 148 -23.38 -8.92 21.29
N GLU A 149 -24.58 -8.79 20.70
CA GLU A 149 -25.76 -8.07 21.21
C GLU A 149 -25.85 -6.52 21.14
N THR A 150 -26.57 -5.99 20.15
CA THR A 150 -28.02 -5.68 20.25
C THR A 150 -28.50 -4.80 19.07
N ALA A 151 -29.42 -5.33 18.25
CA ALA A 151 -30.51 -4.59 17.61
C ALA A 151 -31.67 -5.55 17.36
#